data_AF-A0A969DEG3-F1
#
_entry.id   AF-A0A969DEG3-F1
#
_cell.length_a   1.000
_cell.length_b   1.000
_cell.length_c   1.000
_cell.angle_alpha   90.00
_cell.angle_beta   90.00
_cell.angle_gamma   90.00
#
_symmetry.space_group_name_H-M   'P 1'
#
loop_
_entity.id
_entity.type
_entity.pdbx_description
1 polymer ?
#
loop_
_entity_poly.entity_id
_entity_poly.type
_entity_poly.pdbx_seq_one_letter_code
_entity_poly.pdbx_strand_id
1 'polypeptide(L)'
;MNKTVFGDCVTKVEILADLDELGMTAMCGTPLSDEEYEQKLQSVIDGSGLVKYLNKVLMQKQDLLKKLADLEAVEQVLRDKIAQNTIVK
;
A
#
# COMPACT_ATOMS: atom_id res chain seq x y z
N MET A 1 -3.81 32.47 55.56
CA MET A 1 -3.57 31.02 55.41
C MET A 1 -4.60 30.46 54.45
N ASN A 2 -4.12 29.62 53.52
CA ASN A 2 -4.84 28.63 52.69
C ASN A 2 -5.80 29.17 51.62
N LYS A 3 -5.39 29.08 50.33
CA LYS A 3 -5.60 27.93 49.39
C LYS A 3 -7.10 27.87 49.01
N THR A 4 -7.50 27.81 47.75
CA THR A 4 -6.97 26.92 46.72
C THR A 4 -7.45 27.37 45.34
N VAL A 5 -6.52 27.32 44.39
CA VAL A 5 -6.72 27.42 42.94
C VAL A 5 -7.64 26.26 42.50
N PHE A 6 -8.85 26.57 42.06
CA PHE A 6 -9.85 25.60 41.56
C PHE A 6 -10.17 25.81 40.07
N GLY A 7 -9.21 26.30 39.29
CA GLY A 7 -9.39 26.62 37.86
C GLY A 7 -8.81 25.60 36.87
N ASP A 8 -7.82 24.78 37.26
CA ASP A 8 -6.94 24.10 36.30
C ASP A 8 -7.19 22.59 36.12
N CYS A 9 -8.19 22.02 36.81
CA CYS A 9 -8.43 20.57 36.80
C CYS A 9 -9.46 20.12 35.76
N VAL A 10 -10.42 20.97 35.39
CA VAL A 10 -11.52 20.59 34.48
C VAL A 10 -11.04 20.55 33.03
N THR A 11 -10.26 21.55 32.61
CA THR A 11 -9.69 21.62 31.25
C THR A 11 -8.65 20.53 30.96
N LYS A 12 -7.93 20.04 31.98
CA LYS A 12 -6.92 18.97 31.77
C LYS A 12 -7.54 17.61 31.45
N VAL A 13 -8.73 17.30 31.98
CA VAL A 13 -9.38 16.00 31.75
C VAL A 13 -9.94 15.92 30.34
N GLU A 14 -10.52 17.00 29.84
CA GLU A 14 -11.04 17.08 28.47
C GLU A 14 -9.91 16.99 27.44
N ILE A 15 -8.80 17.71 27.65
CA ILE A 15 -7.63 17.65 26.75
C ILE A 15 -7.00 16.24 26.72
N LEU A 16 -6.99 15.52 27.85
CA LEU A 16 -6.48 14.15 27.92
C LEU A 16 -7.38 13.14 27.19
N ALA A 17 -8.70 13.32 27.26
CA ALA A 17 -9.65 12.47 26.53
C ALA A 17 -9.55 12.67 25.01
N ASP A 18 -9.45 13.93 24.55
CA ASP A 18 -9.26 14.24 23.14
C ASP A 18 -7.93 13.69 22.60
N LEU A 19 -6.86 13.74 23.40
CA LEU A 19 -5.55 13.16 23.05
C LEU A 19 -5.58 11.62 22.96
N ASP A 20 -6.40 10.95 23.77
CA ASP A 20 -6.56 9.49 23.76
C ASP A 20 -7.36 9.03 22.53
N GLU A 21 -8.41 9.78 22.15
CA GLU A 21 -9.15 9.56 20.89
C GLU A 21 -8.27 9.79 19.65
N LEU A 22 -7.45 10.84 19.66
CA LEU A 22 -6.47 11.13 18.61
C LEU A 22 -5.39 10.04 18.53
N GLY A 23 -4.95 9.49 19.66
CA GLY A 23 -3.97 8.40 19.71
C GLY A 23 -4.50 7.08 19.13
N MET A 24 -5.75 6.75 19.42
CA MET A 24 -6.40 5.53 18.94
C MET A 24 -6.72 5.58 17.44
N THR A 25 -7.24 6.71 16.94
CA THR A 25 -7.54 6.86 15.51
C THR A 25 -6.29 7.03 14.64
N ALA A 26 -5.23 7.68 15.15
CA ALA A 26 -3.99 7.84 14.41
C ALA A 26 -3.17 6.54 14.27
N MET A 27 -3.24 5.64 15.27
CA MET A 27 -2.49 4.37 15.25
C MET A 27 -3.28 3.20 14.64
N CYS A 28 -4.59 3.11 14.89
CA CYS A 28 -5.41 1.96 14.51
C CYS A 28 -6.33 2.23 13.30
N GLY A 29 -6.36 3.46 12.78
CA GLY A 29 -7.32 3.86 11.77
C GLY A 29 -8.74 3.99 12.33
N THR A 30 -9.71 4.32 11.48
CA THR A 30 -11.12 4.37 11.87
C THR A 30 -11.65 2.97 12.17
N PRO A 31 -12.44 2.79 13.25
CA PRO A 31 -13.14 1.53 13.49
C PRO A 31 -13.94 1.12 12.26
N LEU A 32 -13.82 -0.14 11.86
CA LEU A 32 -14.65 -0.70 10.79
C LEU A 32 -16.09 -0.80 11.30
N SER A 33 -17.06 -0.58 10.40
CA SER A 33 -18.44 -0.96 10.70
C SER A 33 -18.56 -2.49 10.73
N ASP A 34 -19.58 -3.00 11.42
CA ASP A 34 -19.85 -4.44 11.47
C ASP A 34 -20.02 -5.05 10.08
N GLU A 35 -20.63 -4.30 9.14
CA GLU A 35 -20.80 -4.71 7.74
C GLU A 35 -19.45 -4.80 7.00
N GLU A 36 -18.56 -3.81 7.18
CA GLU A 36 -17.23 -3.81 6.57
C GLU A 36 -16.33 -4.91 7.16
N TYR A 37 -16.47 -5.18 8.46
CA TYR A 37 -15.77 -6.23 9.14
C TYR A 37 -16.19 -7.61 8.61
N GLU A 38 -17.49 -7.89 8.52
CA GLU A 38 -18.01 -9.16 8.02
C GLU A 38 -17.59 -9.39 6.56
N GLN A 39 -17.63 -8.36 5.71
CA GLN A 39 -17.17 -8.46 4.32
C GLN A 39 -15.68 -8.81 4.22
N LYS A 40 -14.84 -8.20 5.07
CA LYS A 40 -13.40 -8.54 5.14
C LYS A 40 -13.18 -9.94 5.67
N LEU A 41 -13.95 -10.36 6.68
CA LEU A 41 -13.88 -11.70 7.25
C LEU A 41 -14.24 -12.74 6.19
N GLN A 42 -15.32 -12.53 5.44
CA GLN A 42 -15.69 -13.39 4.33
C GLN A 42 -14.63 -13.44 3.23
N SER A 43 -14.00 -12.31 2.90
CA SER A 43 -12.91 -12.27 1.91
C SER A 43 -11.66 -13.07 2.33
N VAL A 44 -11.44 -13.21 3.63
CA VAL A 44 -10.38 -14.05 4.21
C VAL A 44 -10.80 -15.52 4.20
N ILE A 45 -12.05 -15.82 4.55
CA ILE A 45 -12.60 -17.18 4.59
C ILE A 45 -12.70 -17.78 3.18
N ASP A 46 -13.18 -17.03 2.20
CA ASP A 46 -13.37 -17.47 0.82
C ASP A 46 -12.08 -17.40 -0.02
N GLY A 47 -11.00 -16.83 0.54
CA GLY A 47 -9.71 -16.67 -0.13
C GLY A 47 -9.73 -15.71 -1.32
N SER A 48 -10.82 -14.98 -1.56
CA SER A 48 -10.99 -14.07 -2.69
C SER A 48 -9.97 -12.94 -2.69
N GLY A 49 -9.50 -12.51 -1.51
CA GLY A 49 -8.42 -11.55 -1.36
C GLY A 49 -7.10 -12.04 -1.94
N LEU A 50 -6.77 -13.32 -1.73
CA LEU A 50 -5.56 -13.95 -2.28
C LEU A 50 -5.65 -14.11 -3.79
N VAL A 51 -6.84 -14.46 -4.31
CA VAL A 51 -7.08 -14.57 -5.76
C VAL A 51 -6.88 -13.23 -6.46
N LYS A 52 -7.41 -12.15 -5.90
CA LYS A 52 -7.21 -10.78 -6.43
C LYS A 52 -5.73 -10.40 -6.47
N TYR A 53 -5.00 -10.70 -5.40
CA TYR A 53 -3.57 -10.42 -5.33
C TYR A 53 -2.78 -11.26 -6.33
N LEU A 54 -3.09 -12.56 -6.45
CA LEU A 54 -2.48 -13.45 -7.43
C LEU A 54 -2.69 -12.94 -8.86
N ASN A 55 -3.91 -12.54 -9.21
CA ASN A 55 -4.22 -11.97 -10.52
C ASN A 55 -3.39 -10.72 -10.81
N LYS A 56 -3.22 -9.83 -9.82
CA LYS A 56 -2.37 -8.65 -9.96
C LYS A 56 -0.91 -9.02 -10.25
N VAL A 57 -0.37 -10.01 -9.52
CA VAL A 57 1.00 -10.50 -9.75
C VAL A 57 1.15 -11.13 -11.14
N LEU A 58 0.15 -11.90 -11.59
CA LEU A 58 0.16 -12.52 -12.92
C LEU A 58 0.11 -11.49 -14.04
N MET A 59 -0.69 -10.42 -13.89
CA MET A 59 -0.71 -9.32 -14.86
C MET A 59 0.64 -8.60 -14.92
N GLN A 60 1.25 -8.29 -13.76
CA GLN A 60 2.58 -7.68 -13.71
C GLN A 60 3.64 -8.55 -14.37
N LYS A 61 3.57 -9.87 -14.19
CA LYS A 61 4.44 -10.84 -14.87
C LYS A 61 4.29 -10.74 -16.38
N GLN A 62 3.06 -10.71 -16.91
CA GLN A 62 2.82 -10.60 -18.35
C GLN A 62 3.36 -9.28 -18.92
N ASP A 63 3.15 -8.16 -18.23
CA ASP A 63 3.68 -6.86 -18.66
C ASP A 63 5.21 -6.85 -18.71
N LEU A 64 5.88 -7.46 -17.72
CA LEU A 64 7.33 -7.56 -17.69
C LEU A 64 7.87 -8.46 -18.81
N LEU A 65 7.22 -9.59 -19.08
CA LEU A 65 7.59 -10.45 -20.20
C LEU A 65 7.48 -9.74 -21.55
N LYS A 66 6.44 -8.92 -21.72
CA LYS A 66 6.29 -8.11 -22.94
C LYS A 66 7.44 -7.11 -23.10
N LYS A 67 7.77 -6.39 -22.02
CA LYS A 67 8.90 -5.44 -22.03
C LYS A 67 10.24 -6.13 -22.30
N LEU A 68 10.43 -7.36 -21.79
CA LEU A 68 11.63 -8.14 -22.05
C LEU A 68 11.74 -8.48 -23.53
N ALA A 69 10.65 -8.96 -24.16
CA ALA A 69 10.63 -9.26 -25.58
C ALA A 69 10.91 -8.01 -26.45
N ASP A 70 10.37 -6.84 -26.08
CA ASP A 70 10.66 -5.59 -26.76
C ASP A 70 12.16 -5.22 -26.67
N LEU A 71 12.79 -5.43 -25.50
CA LEU A 71 14.21 -5.19 -25.31
C LEU A 71 15.09 -6.17 -26.11
N GLU A 72 14.73 -7.45 -26.14
CA GLU A 72 15.43 -8.47 -26.92
C GLU A 72 15.36 -8.16 -28.43
N ALA A 73 14.22 -7.68 -28.92
CA ALA A 73 14.09 -7.23 -30.31
C ALA A 73 15.02 -6.05 -30.62
N VAL A 74 15.10 -5.07 -29.71
CA VAL A 74 16.02 -3.93 -29.85
C VAL A 74 17.48 -4.40 -29.81
N GLU A 75 17.82 -5.32 -28.91
CA GLU A 75 19.16 -5.91 -28.83
C GLU A 75 19.55 -6.57 -30.15
N GLN A 76 18.64 -7.36 -30.75
CA GLN A 76 18.91 -8.03 -32.01
C GLN A 76 19.16 -7.02 -33.14
N VAL A 77 18.35 -5.96 -33.23
CA VAL A 77 18.58 -4.88 -34.20
C VAL A 77 19.94 -4.21 -34.02
N LEU A 78 20.37 -4.01 -32.77
CA LEU A 78 21.69 -3.43 -32.48
C LEU A 78 22.82 -4.39 -32.87
N ARG A 79 22.69 -5.69 -32.55
CA ARG A 79 23.65 -6.73 -32.95
C ARG A 79 23.80 -6.80 -34.47
N ASP A 80 22.69 -6.77 -35.20
CA ASP A 80 22.69 -6.80 -36.66
C ASP A 80 23.38 -5.55 -37.24
N LYS A 81 23.09 -4.36 -36.69
CA LYS A 81 23.77 -3.11 -37.11
C LYS A 81 25.27 -3.13 -36.81
N ILE A 82 25.69 -3.71 -35.69
CA ILE A 82 27.12 -3.86 -35.37
C ILE A 82 27.78 -4.80 -36.38
N ALA A 83 27.16 -5.96 -36.67
CA ALA A 83 27.68 -6.92 -37.64
C ALA A 83 27.82 -6.29 -39.03
N GLN A 84 26.80 -5.57 -39.50
CA GLN A 84 26.84 -4.85 -40.78
C GLN A 84 27.97 -3.82 -40.84
N ASN A 85 28.18 -3.04 -39.79
CA ASN A 85 29.26 -2.03 -39.75
C ASN A 85 30.66 -2.64 -39.59
N THR A 86 30.78 -3.86 -39.07
CA THR A 86 32.06 -4.55 -38.89
C THR A 86 32.53 -5.22 -40.19
N ILE A 87 31.61 -5.66 -41.05
CA ILE A 87 31.93 -6.29 -42.35
C ILE A 87 32.41 -5.28 -43.40
N VAL A 88 32.17 -3.97 -43.20
CA VAL A 88 32.53 -2.90 -44.15
C VAL A 88 33.93 -2.31 -43.87
N LYS A 89 34.68 -2.86 -42.91
CA LYS A 89 36.10 -2.52 -42.66
C LYS A 89 37.02 -3.63 -43.13
#